data_AF-A0A5P9NRY3-F1
#
_entry.id   AF-A0A5P9NRY3-F1
#
_cell.length_a   1.000
_cell.length_b   1.000
_cell.length_c   1.000
_cell.angle_alpha   90.00
_cell.angle_beta   90.00
_cell.angle_gamma   90.00
#
_symmetry.space_group_name_H-M   'P 1'
#
loop_
_entity.id
_entity.type
_entity.pdbx_description
1 polymer ?
#
loop_
_entity_poly.entity_id
_entity_poly.type
_entity_poly.pdbx_seq_one_letter_code
_entity_poly.pdbx_strand_id
1 'polypeptide(L)'
;MEKRQRKIDMVKGLFEKYNHLFACPVCNTNMYITEPASLQCSNRHSFDLARQGYVNLLTGAVKASRYNQELFTARLAINQTGLFSQLLAAIQECVTDYGPVGGNRPL
;
A
#
# COMPACT_ATOMS: atom_id res chain seq x y z
N MET A 1 -19.98 13.15 23.72
CA MET A 1 -19.06 12.01 23.45
C MET A 1 -18.65 12.07 21.98
N GLU A 2 -17.69 12.94 21.63
CA GLU A 2 -17.13 12.98 20.27
C GLU A 2 -16.32 11.70 20.03
N LYS A 3 -16.75 10.86 19.09
CA LYS A 3 -16.01 9.66 18.68
C LYS A 3 -14.70 10.13 18.04
N ARG A 4 -13.58 9.96 18.75
CA ARG A 4 -12.22 10.15 18.21
C ARG A 4 -12.09 9.31 16.93
N GLN A 5 -12.04 9.96 15.78
CA GLN A 5 -11.90 9.29 14.48
C GLN A 5 -10.65 8.40 14.51
N ARG A 6 -10.82 7.09 14.38
CA ARG A 6 -9.68 6.17 14.41
C ARG A 6 -9.03 6.14 13.04
N LYS A 7 -7.70 6.04 12.97
CA LYS A 7 -6.96 5.92 11.69
C LYS A 7 -7.52 4.83 10.78
N ILE A 8 -8.04 3.76 11.36
CA ILE A 8 -8.66 2.65 10.63
C ILE A 8 -9.92 3.09 9.86
N ASP A 9 -10.71 4.02 10.41
CA ASP A 9 -11.95 4.48 9.79
C ASP A 9 -11.63 5.39 8.57
N MET A 10 -10.56 6.18 8.64
CA MET A 10 -10.05 6.94 7.50
C MET A 10 -9.55 6.03 6.37
N VAL A 11 -8.76 5.01 6.72
CA VAL A 11 -8.19 4.08 5.75
C VAL A 11 -9.29 3.27 5.05
N LYS A 12 -10.32 2.82 5.79
CA LYS A 12 -11.51 2.21 5.18
C LYS A 12 -12.14 3.10 4.11
N GLY A 13 -12.34 4.38 4.42
CA GLY A 13 -12.89 5.33 3.44
C GLY A 13 -12.04 5.47 2.18
N LEU A 14 -10.71 5.37 2.30
CA LEU A 14 -9.82 5.36 1.13
C LEU A 14 -9.98 4.08 0.30
N PHE A 15 -10.03 2.92 0.94
CA PHE A 15 -10.25 1.65 0.24
C PHE A 15 -11.62 1.59 -0.42
N GLU A 16 -12.66 2.11 0.22
CA GLU A 16 -14.00 2.21 -0.37
C GLU A 16 -14.00 3.13 -1.60
N LYS A 17 -13.39 4.32 -1.48
CA LYS A 17 -13.29 5.29 -2.57
C LYS A 17 -12.53 4.74 -3.78
N TYR A 18 -11.46 4.00 -3.55
CA TYR A 18 -10.58 3.49 -4.60
C TYR A 18 -10.70 1.98 -4.81
N ASN A 19 -11.85 1.38 -4.50
CA ASN A 19 -12.05 -0.07 -4.56
C ASN A 19 -11.73 -0.69 -5.94
N HIS A 20 -11.93 0.08 -7.01
CA HIS A 20 -11.69 -0.31 -8.40
C HIS A 20 -10.21 -0.48 -8.75
N LEU A 21 -9.31 0.04 -7.91
CA LEU A 21 -7.86 -0.16 -8.05
C LEU A 21 -7.38 -1.48 -7.44
N PHE A 22 -8.22 -2.17 -6.67
CA PHE A 22 -7.84 -3.38 -5.94
C PHE A 22 -8.38 -4.64 -6.61
N ALA A 23 -7.48 -5.58 -6.87
CA ALA A 23 -7.78 -6.91 -7.37
C ALA A 23 -7.35 -7.99 -6.38
N CYS A 24 -8.16 -9.04 -6.27
CA CYS A 24 -7.85 -10.16 -5.40
C CYS A 24 -6.59 -10.90 -5.89
N PRO A 25 -5.57 -11.13 -5.05
CA PRO A 25 -4.36 -11.84 -5.47
C PRO A 25 -4.60 -13.34 -5.77
N VAL A 26 -5.77 -13.87 -5.43
CA VAL A 26 -6.13 -15.28 -5.68
C VAL A 26 -6.95 -15.43 -6.97
N CYS A 27 -7.96 -14.58 -7.19
CA CYS A 27 -8.90 -14.72 -8.30
C CYS A 27 -9.00 -13.51 -9.23
N ASN A 28 -8.21 -12.47 -8.99
CA ASN A 28 -8.12 -11.23 -9.78
C ASN A 28 -9.44 -10.45 -9.96
N THR A 29 -10.45 -10.77 -9.15
CA THR A 29 -11.73 -10.04 -9.13
C THR A 29 -11.63 -8.79 -8.26
N ASN A 30 -12.49 -7.82 -8.52
CA ASN A 30 -12.58 -6.59 -7.73
C ASN A 30 -12.80 -6.90 -6.23
N MET A 31 -12.24 -6.05 -5.38
CA MET A 31 -12.36 -6.18 -3.94
C MET A 31 -13.12 -5.02 -3.30
N TYR A 32 -13.75 -5.27 -2.16
CA TYR A 32 -14.54 -4.31 -1.42
C TYR A 32 -14.25 -4.43 0.08
N ILE A 33 -14.46 -3.33 0.82
CA ILE A 33 -14.31 -3.34 2.28
C ILE A 33 -15.56 -3.96 2.91
N THR A 34 -15.34 -4.85 3.89
CA THR A 34 -16.37 -5.45 4.73
C THR A 34 -16.09 -5.17 6.20
N GLU A 35 -17.13 -5.23 7.03
CA GLU A 35 -16.99 -5.17 8.48
C GLU A 35 -16.31 -6.43 9.03
N PRO A 36 -15.50 -6.33 10.11
CA PRO A 36 -15.19 -5.10 10.86
C PRO A 36 -14.11 -4.22 10.22
N ALA A 37 -13.21 -4.75 9.39
CA ALA A 37 -12.22 -4.00 8.59
C ALA A 37 -11.42 -4.96 7.69
N SER A 38 -12.07 -5.59 6.71
CA SER A 38 -11.41 -6.58 5.84
C SER A 38 -11.67 -6.28 4.38
N LEU A 39 -10.72 -6.62 3.51
CA LEU A 39 -10.83 -6.47 2.06
C LEU A 39 -11.26 -7.83 1.50
N GLN A 40 -12.47 -7.91 0.94
CA GLN A 40 -13.08 -9.15 0.46
C GLN A 40 -13.41 -9.07 -1.04
N CYS A 41 -13.29 -10.19 -1.75
CA CYS A 41 -13.78 -10.35 -3.12
C CYS A 41 -15.08 -11.16 -3.19
N SER A 42 -15.75 -11.17 -4.35
CA SER A 42 -16.98 -11.96 -4.58
C SER A 42 -16.81 -13.46 -4.33
N ASN A 43 -15.61 -13.99 -4.53
CA ASN A 43 -15.24 -15.38 -4.24
C ASN A 43 -14.90 -15.64 -2.76
N ARG A 44 -15.16 -14.68 -1.87
CA ARG A 44 -14.99 -14.76 -0.40
C ARG A 44 -13.54 -14.88 0.11
N HIS A 45 -12.52 -14.63 -0.71
CA HIS A 45 -11.17 -14.40 -0.19
C HIS A 45 -11.16 -13.08 0.58
N SER A 46 -10.64 -13.10 1.80
CA SER A 46 -10.65 -11.98 2.74
C SER A 46 -9.25 -11.70 3.27
N PHE A 47 -8.89 -10.43 3.37
CA PHE A 47 -7.60 -9.96 3.90
C PHE A 47 -7.85 -8.86 4.93
N ASP A 48 -7.35 -9.04 6.15
CA ASP A 48 -7.63 -8.12 7.24
C ASP A 48 -6.79 -6.84 7.15
N LEU A 49 -7.43 -5.71 7.47
CA LEU A 49 -6.77 -4.42 7.61
C LEU A 49 -6.07 -4.35 8.97
N ALA A 50 -4.74 -4.27 8.95
CA ALA A 50 -3.94 -4.10 10.15
C ALA A 50 -4.21 -2.74 10.80
N ARG A 51 -4.02 -2.65 12.13
CA ARG A 51 -4.23 -1.40 12.89
C ARG A 51 -3.34 -0.25 12.41
N GLN A 52 -2.22 -0.57 11.79
CA GLN A 52 -1.26 0.37 11.20
C GLN A 52 -1.72 0.93 9.85
N GLY A 53 -2.80 0.41 9.26
CA GLY A 53 -3.41 0.93 8.03
C GLY A 53 -2.93 0.25 6.74
N TYR A 54 -2.36 -0.95 6.81
CA TYR A 54 -1.98 -1.75 5.63
C TYR A 54 -2.76 -3.07 5.59
N VAL A 55 -2.87 -3.66 4.39
CA VAL A 55 -3.46 -4.99 4.16
C VAL A 55 -2.35 -5.95 3.73
N ASN A 56 -2.27 -7.13 4.35
CA ASN A 56 -1.34 -8.17 3.92
C ASN A 56 -2.01 -9.02 2.84
N LEU A 57 -1.49 -8.96 1.61
CA LEU A 57 -2.03 -9.69 0.45
C LEU A 57 -1.28 -11.01 0.16
N LEU A 58 -0.42 -11.46 1.07
CA LEU A 58 0.28 -12.74 0.92
C LEU A 58 -0.71 -13.89 1.04
N THR A 59 -0.74 -14.75 0.02
CA THR A 59 -1.66 -15.91 -0.09
C THR A 59 -1.10 -17.20 0.49
N GLY A 60 0.15 -17.19 0.95
CA GLY A 60 0.85 -18.34 1.50
C GLY A 60 1.66 -18.01 2.74
N ALA A 61 2.16 -19.06 3.40
CA ALA A 61 3.00 -18.91 4.59
C ALA A 61 4.28 -18.12 4.26
N VAL A 62 4.58 -17.14 5.10
CA VAL A 62 5.82 -16.37 5.00
C VAL A 62 6.98 -17.31 5.34
N LYS A 63 7.80 -17.64 4.35
CA LYS A 63 9.07 -18.34 4.60
C LYS A 63 9.96 -17.45 5.47
N ALA A 64 10.74 -18.06 6.36
CA ALA A 64 11.66 -17.35 7.24
C ALA A 64 12.50 -16.36 6.42
N SER A 65 12.27 -15.07 6.67
CA SER A 65 12.90 -14.00 5.94
C SER A 65 14.30 -13.79 6.50
N ARG A 66 15.30 -13.59 5.61
CA ARG A 66 16.64 -13.14 6.04
C ARG A 66 16.65 -11.67 6.48
N TYR A 67 15.49 -11.01 6.46
CA TYR A 67 15.31 -9.63 6.90
C TYR A 67 14.91 -9.61 8.38
N ASN A 68 15.84 -9.17 9.23
CA ASN A 68 15.61 -8.93 10.64
C ASN A 68 15.51 -7.41 10.91
N GLN A 69 15.08 -7.05 12.12
CA GLN A 69 14.91 -5.66 12.53
C GLN A 69 16.20 -4.83 12.43
N GLU A 70 17.35 -5.44 12.75
CA GLU A 70 18.66 -4.79 12.68
C GLU A 70 19.00 -4.32 11.25
N LEU A 71 18.76 -5.17 10.25
CA LEU A 71 18.93 -4.83 8.84
C LEU A 71 18.05 -3.65 8.41
N PHE A 72 16.81 -3.59 8.90
CA PHE A 72 15.91 -2.46 8.62
C PHE A 72 16.43 -1.17 9.24
N THR A 73 16.88 -1.19 10.50
CA THR A 73 17.43 -0.01 11.18
C THR A 73 18.71 0.49 10.49
N ALA A 74 19.62 -0.42 10.12
CA ALA A 74 20.86 -0.07 9.42
C ALA A 74 20.57 0.57 8.05
N ARG A 75 19.63 0.01 7.28
CA ARG A 75 19.21 0.59 5.99
C ARG A 75 18.54 1.95 6.17
N LEU A 76 17.72 2.12 7.22
CA LEU A 76 17.09 3.40 7.52
C LEU A 76 18.14 4.47 7.82
N ALA A 77 19.18 4.16 8.61
CA ALA A 77 20.27 5.09 8.90
C ALA A 77 20.99 5.54 7.61
N ILE A 78 21.29 4.60 6.69
CA ILE A 78 21.89 4.94 5.39
C ILE A 78 20.94 5.78 4.53
N ASN A 79 19.64 5.45 4.49
CA ASN A 79 18.67 6.24 3.73
C ASN A 79 18.56 7.68 4.26
N GLN A 80 18.68 7.87 5.57
CA GLN A 80 18.60 9.18 6.23
C GLN A 80 19.82 10.07 5.99
N THR A 81 20.96 9.54 5.53
CA THR A 81 22.13 10.36 5.18
C THR A 81 21.92 11.15 3.89
N GLY A 82 20.85 10.87 3.14
CA GLY A 82 20.59 11.46 1.84
C GLY A 82 21.36 10.79 0.70
N LEU A 83 21.96 9.61 0.93
CA LEU A 83 22.70 8.85 -0.08
C LEU A 83 21.89 8.65 -1.38
N PHE A 84 20.58 8.38 -1.25
CA PHE A 84 19.69 8.16 -2.39
C PHE A 84 18.92 9.40 -2.85
N SER A 85 19.19 10.59 -2.29
CA SER A 85 18.39 11.79 -2.60
C SER A 85 18.39 12.15 -4.08
N GLN A 86 19.53 12.04 -4.78
CA GLN A 86 19.61 12.32 -6.22
C GLN A 86 18.84 11.29 -7.04
N LEU A 87 18.91 10.01 -6.65
CA LEU A 87 18.15 8.94 -7.29
C LEU A 87 16.64 9.15 -7.10
N LEU A 88 16.20 9.52 -5.89
CA LEU A 88 14.80 9.81 -5.60
C LEU A 88 14.29 11.00 -6.43
N ALA A 89 15.10 12.05 -6.59
CA ALA A 89 14.77 13.21 -7.42
C ALA A 89 14.56 12.81 -8.88
N ALA A 90 15.48 12.00 -9.45
CA ALA A 90 15.35 11.51 -10.82
C ALA A 90 14.11 10.63 -11.02
N ILE A 91 13.78 9.75 -10.06
CA ILE A 91 12.56 8.93 -10.13
C ILE A 91 11.31 9.83 -10.05
N GLN A 92 11.32 10.85 -9.19
CA GLN A 92 10.21 11.79 -9.07
C GLN A 92 9.97 12.57 -10.37
N GLU A 93 11.04 13.01 -11.04
CA GLU A 93 10.98 13.66 -12.35
C GLU A 93 10.34 12.72 -13.38
N CYS A 94 10.83 11.48 -13.50
CA CYS A 94 10.24 10.47 -14.38
C CYS A 94 8.74 10.25 -14.09
N VAL A 95 8.36 10.04 -12.83
CA VAL A 95 6.95 9.80 -12.49
C VAL A 95 6.07 11.00 -12.82
N THR A 96 6.58 12.22 -12.70
CA THR A 96 5.85 13.44 -13.07
C THR A 96 5.67 13.53 -14.59
N ASP A 97 6.69 13.16 -15.37
CA ASP A 97 6.63 13.15 -16.83
C ASP A 97 5.65 12.10 -17.38
N TYR A 98 5.54 10.93 -16.73
CA TYR A 98 4.66 9.83 -17.16
C TYR A 98 3.29 9.80 -16.44
N GLY A 99 3.07 10.67 -15.45
CA GLY A 99 1.89 10.66 -14.60
C GLY A 99 0.63 11.20 -15.31
N PRO A 100 -0.58 10.74 -14.93
CA PRO A 100 -1.81 11.11 -15.63
C PRO A 100 -2.37 12.45 -15.14
N VAL A 101 -1.60 13.55 -15.26
CA VAL A 101 -2.11 14.92 -15.50
C VAL A 101 -0.97 15.76 -16.10
N GLY A 102 -0.92 15.93 -17.43
CA GLY A 102 -0.06 16.93 -18.08
C GLY A 102 1.28 16.46 -18.68
N GLY A 103 1.51 15.15 -18.85
CA GLY A 103 2.69 14.63 -19.55
C GLY A 103 2.77 15.12 -21.00
N ASN A 104 3.64 16.10 -21.24
CA ASN A 104 3.79 16.78 -22.52
C ASN A 104 4.85 16.06 -23.38
N ARG A 105 4.49 14.92 -23.99
CA ARG A 105 5.31 14.35 -25.08
C ARG A 105 4.47 13.52 -26.07
N PRO A 106 4.68 13.71 -27.40
CA PRO A 106 4.13 12.83 -28.41
C PRO A 106 4.97 11.54 -28.48
N LEU A 107 4.26 10.44 -28.76
CA LEU A 107 4.77 9.06 -28.89
C LEU A 107 6.05 8.95 -29.73
#